data_AF-A0A8T1FIE5-F1
#
_entry.id   AF-A0A8T1FIE5-F1
#
_cell.length_a   1.000
_cell.length_b   1.000
_cell.length_c   1.000
_cell.angle_alpha   90.00
_cell.angle_beta   90.00
_cell.angle_gamma   90.00
#
_symmetry.space_group_name_H-M   'P 1'
#
loop_
_entity.id
_entity.type
_entity.pdbx_description
1 polymer ?
#
loop_
_entity_poly.entity_id
_entity_poly.type
_entity_poly.pdbx_seq_one_letter_code
_entity_poly.pdbx_strand_id
1 'polypeptide(L)'
;MLRFLATATLLALAAATPDPNPNKEANFSTVTWDSWRKSRKLNPRVQHVPLDPEQSHLRPPPAQIPETFDMFVGSSVFRDGYRCGKTLFTALKRATYPERLQFGILEQIYEGDPTCLDEYCKMAAEEWPEDTECRYKSQITIDTRDAAESAGCTTARHLQQKLVGDQEFCLQV
;
A
#
# COMPACT_ATOMS: atom_id res chain seq x y z
N MET A 1 7.29 26.45 47.97
CA MET A 1 8.42 25.71 47.35
C MET A 1 8.11 24.23 47.44
N LEU A 2 7.62 23.61 46.37
CA LEU A 2 7.43 22.16 46.31
C LEU A 2 7.77 21.69 44.90
N ARG A 3 8.62 20.67 44.84
CA ARG A 3 9.50 20.32 43.71
C ARG A 3 8.73 19.61 42.60
N PHE A 4 8.89 20.09 41.36
CA PHE A 4 8.54 19.34 40.15
C PHE A 4 9.52 18.17 39.98
N LEU A 5 9.03 16.94 40.07
CA LEU A 5 9.75 15.73 39.68
C LEU A 5 9.45 15.47 38.20
N ALA A 6 10.41 15.76 37.33
CA ALA A 6 10.36 15.39 35.93
C ALA A 6 10.70 13.89 35.81
N THR A 7 9.71 13.07 35.48
CA THR A 7 9.91 11.67 35.09
C THR A 7 10.35 11.62 33.63
N ALA A 8 11.63 11.36 33.39
CA ALA A 8 12.14 11.04 32.06
C ALA A 8 11.73 9.61 31.70
N THR A 9 10.73 9.46 30.85
CA THR A 9 10.37 8.18 30.23
C THR A 9 11.42 7.85 29.16
N LEU A 10 12.26 6.85 29.42
CA LEU A 10 13.12 6.27 28.40
C LEU A 10 12.24 5.60 27.33
N LEU A 11 12.23 6.15 26.12
CA LEU A 11 11.81 5.40 24.93
C LEU A 11 12.83 4.28 24.72
N ALA A 12 12.45 3.06 25.10
CA ALA A 12 13.14 1.88 24.63
C ALA A 12 12.88 1.76 23.14
N LEU A 13 13.89 2.03 22.30
CA LEU A 13 13.87 1.58 20.91
C LEU A 13 13.63 0.07 20.96
N ALA A 14 12.53 -0.39 20.38
CA ALA A 14 12.32 -1.80 20.09
C ALA A 14 13.35 -2.19 19.01
N ALA A 15 14.59 -2.45 19.42
CA ALA A 15 15.52 -3.19 18.61
C ALA A 15 14.86 -4.54 18.36
N ALA A 16 14.56 -4.86 17.10
CA ALA A 16 14.10 -6.18 16.72
C ALA A 16 15.02 -7.21 17.40
N THR A 17 14.46 -8.00 18.32
CA THR A 17 15.22 -8.98 19.06
C THR A 17 15.87 -9.93 18.05
N PRO A 18 17.19 -10.19 18.14
CA PRO A 18 17.83 -11.16 17.27
C PRO A 18 17.07 -12.48 17.35
N ASP A 19 16.81 -13.09 16.20
CA ASP A 19 16.13 -14.37 16.19
C ASP A 19 16.89 -15.39 17.05
N PRO A 20 16.22 -16.14 17.93
CA PRO A 20 16.89 -17.12 18.78
C PRO A 20 17.48 -18.31 18.00
N ASN A 21 17.18 -18.47 16.71
CA ASN A 21 17.68 -19.58 15.90
C ASN A 21 17.91 -19.19 14.41
N PRO A 22 18.91 -18.33 14.12
CA PRO A 22 19.16 -17.79 12.78
C PRO A 22 19.57 -18.86 11.74
N ASN A 23 19.88 -20.07 12.19
CA ASN A 23 20.31 -21.19 11.37
C ASN A 23 19.22 -22.23 11.09
N LYS A 24 17.96 -22.00 11.54
CA LYS A 24 16.87 -22.93 11.25
C LYS A 24 16.57 -22.97 9.75
N GLU A 25 16.79 -24.13 9.12
CA GLU A 25 16.78 -24.32 7.66
C GLU A 25 15.49 -23.91 6.92
N ALA A 26 14.38 -23.71 7.63
CA ALA A 26 13.06 -23.42 7.05
C ALA A 26 12.97 -22.04 6.35
N ASN A 27 13.94 -21.14 6.55
CA ASN A 27 13.88 -19.76 6.06
C ASN A 27 15.08 -19.42 5.17
N PHE A 28 15.46 -20.26 4.21
CA PHE A 28 16.54 -19.93 3.27
C PHE A 28 16.05 -19.96 1.83
N SER A 29 16.37 -18.92 1.07
CA SER A 29 16.19 -18.87 -0.39
C SER A 29 17.52 -19.18 -1.06
N THR A 30 17.51 -20.05 -2.06
CA THR A 30 18.72 -20.34 -2.84
C THR A 30 18.73 -19.44 -4.07
N VAL A 31 19.73 -18.56 -4.16
CA VAL A 31 19.98 -17.77 -5.37
C VAL A 31 21.06 -18.47 -6.19
N THR A 32 20.78 -18.65 -7.47
CA THR A 32 21.67 -19.29 -8.43
C THR A 32 22.02 -18.30 -9.54
N TRP A 33 23.29 -18.31 -9.95
CA TRP A 33 23.76 -17.48 -11.05
C TRP A 33 24.85 -18.22 -11.84
N ASP A 34 25.34 -17.59 -12.92
CA ASP A 34 26.36 -18.18 -13.81
C ASP A 34 25.88 -19.51 -14.43
N SER A 35 24.75 -19.44 -15.16
CA SER A 35 24.11 -20.60 -15.79
C SER A 35 23.86 -21.76 -14.81
N TRP A 36 23.38 -21.44 -13.61
CA TRP A 36 23.07 -22.39 -12.54
C TRP A 36 24.28 -23.11 -11.92
N ARG A 37 25.52 -22.69 -12.23
CA ARG A 37 26.75 -23.30 -11.69
C ARG A 37 27.11 -22.80 -10.30
N LYS A 38 26.69 -21.58 -9.95
CA LYS A 38 26.96 -20.97 -8.65
C LYS A 38 25.67 -20.83 -7.87
N SER A 39 25.71 -21.17 -6.59
CA SER A 39 24.57 -21.00 -5.67
C SER A 39 25.00 -20.45 -4.32
N ARG A 40 24.09 -19.72 -3.68
CA ARG A 40 24.16 -19.32 -2.27
C ARG A 40 22.80 -19.45 -1.63
N LYS A 41 22.79 -20.00 -0.42
CA LYS A 41 21.64 -19.95 0.48
C LYS A 41 21.66 -18.59 1.18
N LEU A 42 20.60 -17.82 1.03
CA LEU A 42 20.39 -16.53 1.68
C LEU A 42 19.26 -16.68 2.71
N ASN A 43 19.49 -16.23 3.93
CA ASN A 43 18.43 -16.11 4.92
C ASN A 43 17.78 -14.71 4.74
N PRO A 44 16.48 -14.61 4.38
CA PRO A 44 15.83 -13.32 4.17
C PRO A 44 15.75 -12.50 5.46
N ARG A 45 15.94 -13.11 6.62
CA ARG A 45 15.90 -12.44 7.93
C ARG A 45 17.17 -11.64 8.25
N VAL A 46 18.25 -11.91 7.52
CA VAL A 46 19.51 -11.15 7.61
C VAL A 46 19.80 -10.39 6.32
N GLN A 47 18.82 -10.30 5.40
CA GLN A 47 18.94 -9.41 4.25
C GLN A 47 19.17 -7.99 4.77
N HIS A 48 20.22 -7.33 4.25
CA HIS A 48 20.66 -6.00 4.69
C HIS A 48 21.20 -5.92 6.13
N VAL A 49 21.49 -7.06 6.77
CA VAL A 49 22.24 -7.13 8.05
C VAL A 49 23.66 -7.61 7.75
N PRO A 50 24.69 -6.79 8.00
CA PRO A 50 26.08 -7.22 7.88
C PRO A 50 26.34 -8.48 8.72
N LEU A 51 26.98 -9.49 8.11
CA LEU A 51 27.31 -10.75 8.79
C LEU A 51 28.47 -10.58 9.79
N ASP A 52 29.33 -9.59 9.54
CA ASP A 52 30.42 -9.20 10.43
C ASP A 52 29.90 -8.23 11.50
N PRO A 53 30.00 -8.57 12.80
CA PRO A 53 29.59 -7.68 13.89
C PRO A 53 30.29 -6.31 13.88
N GLU A 54 31.55 -6.25 13.41
CA GLU A 54 32.31 -4.99 13.32
C GLU A 54 31.70 -4.04 12.27
N GLN A 55 31.02 -4.61 11.28
CA GLN A 55 30.32 -3.89 10.21
C GLN A 55 28.87 -3.56 10.55
N SER A 56 28.39 -3.85 11.77
CA SER A 56 27.00 -3.60 12.18
C SER A 56 26.53 -2.15 11.95
N HIS A 57 27.44 -1.18 12.03
CA HIS A 57 27.20 0.23 11.76
C HIS A 57 26.84 0.54 10.30
N LEU A 58 27.12 -0.37 9.36
CA LEU A 58 26.72 -0.26 7.95
C LEU A 58 25.26 -0.67 7.71
N ARG A 59 24.54 -1.13 8.74
CA ARG A 59 23.12 -1.45 8.63
C ARG A 59 22.35 -0.17 8.33
N PRO A 60 21.50 -0.14 7.27
CA PRO A 60 20.61 0.99 7.04
C PRO A 60 19.76 1.26 8.29
N PRO A 61 19.47 2.54 8.60
CA PRO A 61 18.56 2.85 9.69
C PRO A 61 17.23 2.10 9.47
N PRO A 62 16.55 1.67 10.55
CA PRO A 62 15.22 1.10 10.43
C PRO A 62 14.30 2.03 9.64
N ALA A 63 13.36 1.46 8.89
CA ALA A 63 12.33 2.23 8.23
C ALA A 63 11.60 3.08 9.27
N GLN A 64 11.54 4.39 9.05
CA GLN A 64 10.80 5.31 9.89
C GLN A 64 9.38 5.36 9.35
N ILE A 65 8.45 4.68 10.03
CA ILE A 65 7.03 4.66 9.67
C ILE A 65 6.31 5.49 10.74
N PRO A 66 5.61 6.57 10.37
CA PRO A 66 4.84 7.35 11.33
C PRO A 66 3.70 6.51 11.94
N GLU A 67 3.27 6.83 13.16
CA GLU A 67 2.17 6.12 13.83
C GLU A 67 0.82 6.32 13.10
N THR A 68 0.66 7.46 12.43
CA THR A 68 -0.51 7.83 11.64
C THR A 68 -0.08 8.33 10.27
N PHE A 69 -0.72 7.82 9.24
CA PHE A 69 -0.42 8.15 7.85
C PHE A 69 -1.65 7.91 6.97
N ASP A 70 -1.71 8.67 5.88
CA ASP A 70 -2.65 8.44 4.79
C ASP A 70 -2.00 7.62 3.69
N MET A 71 -2.82 6.84 2.99
CA MET A 71 -2.38 5.97 1.90
C MET A 71 -3.13 6.29 0.62
N PHE A 72 -2.39 6.54 -0.45
CA PHE A 72 -2.92 6.55 -1.79
C PHE A 72 -3.09 5.11 -2.29
N VAL A 73 -4.26 4.79 -2.83
CA VAL A 73 -4.55 3.50 -3.48
C VAL A 73 -4.92 3.77 -4.93
N GLY A 74 -3.98 3.51 -5.82
CA GLY A 74 -4.19 3.67 -7.24
C GLY A 74 -4.72 2.39 -7.88
N SER A 75 -5.82 2.47 -8.64
CA SER A 75 -6.12 1.46 -9.68
C SER A 75 -6.32 2.05 -11.09
N SER A 76 -5.83 1.34 -12.11
CA SER A 76 -6.08 1.66 -13.52
C SER A 76 -6.97 0.58 -14.14
N VAL A 77 -8.17 0.96 -14.57
CA VAL A 77 -9.24 0.03 -14.94
C VAL A 77 -9.62 0.18 -16.41
N PHE A 78 -9.99 -0.94 -17.03
CA PHE A 78 -10.32 -1.04 -18.45
C PHE A 78 -11.73 -1.62 -18.60
N ARG A 79 -12.72 -0.76 -18.85
CA ARG A 79 -14.12 -1.15 -19.12
C ARG A 79 -14.73 -2.13 -18.09
N ASP A 80 -14.30 -2.05 -16.83
CA ASP A 80 -14.75 -2.95 -15.75
C ASP A 80 -15.13 -2.15 -14.48
N GLY A 81 -16.15 -1.29 -14.63
CA GLY A 81 -16.68 -0.49 -13.53
C GLY A 81 -17.14 -1.34 -12.35
N TYR A 82 -17.75 -2.51 -12.59
CA TYR A 82 -18.25 -3.37 -11.52
C TYR A 82 -17.12 -3.91 -10.63
N ARG A 83 -16.05 -4.48 -11.21
CA ARG A 83 -14.93 -4.96 -10.39
C ARG A 83 -14.16 -3.82 -9.74
N CYS A 84 -14.11 -2.66 -10.38
CA CYS A 84 -13.54 -1.46 -9.78
C CYS A 84 -14.34 -1.03 -8.54
N GLY A 85 -15.65 -0.84 -8.68
CA GLY A 85 -16.54 -0.46 -7.57
C GLY A 85 -16.50 -1.49 -6.44
N LYS A 86 -16.47 -2.79 -6.76
CA LYS A 86 -16.30 -3.85 -5.76
C LYS A 86 -14.96 -3.77 -5.04
N THR A 87 -13.88 -3.46 -5.74
CA THR A 87 -12.56 -3.27 -5.14
C THR A 87 -12.59 -2.11 -4.14
N LEU A 88 -13.12 -0.96 -4.55
CA LEU A 88 -13.31 0.20 -3.66
C LEU A 88 -14.15 -0.16 -2.43
N PHE A 89 -15.32 -0.78 -2.65
CA PHE A 89 -16.24 -1.18 -1.59
C PHE A 89 -15.59 -2.12 -0.58
N THR A 90 -14.92 -3.16 -1.07
CA THR A 90 -14.29 -4.15 -0.19
C THR A 90 -13.11 -3.58 0.57
N ALA A 91 -12.33 -2.68 -0.03
CA ALA A 91 -11.23 -2.00 0.65
C ALA A 91 -11.76 -1.11 1.78
N LEU A 92 -12.72 -0.23 1.48
CA LEU A 92 -13.29 0.71 2.44
C LEU A 92 -14.10 0.01 3.55
N LYS A 93 -14.82 -1.07 3.24
CA LYS A 93 -15.58 -1.83 4.23
C LYS A 93 -14.69 -2.63 5.20
N ARG A 94 -13.53 -3.11 4.73
CA ARG A 94 -12.67 -4.02 5.52
C ARG A 94 -11.47 -3.34 6.16
N ALA A 95 -11.11 -2.13 5.73
CA ALA A 95 -10.03 -1.37 6.32
C ALA A 95 -10.30 -1.10 7.81
N THR A 96 -9.25 -1.17 8.63
CA THR A 96 -9.32 -0.78 10.04
C THR A 96 -9.47 0.74 10.20
N TYR A 97 -8.87 1.50 9.28
CA TYR A 97 -8.89 2.97 9.22
C TYR A 97 -9.27 3.43 7.81
N PRO A 98 -10.53 3.23 7.38
CA PRO A 98 -10.95 3.56 6.02
C PRO A 98 -10.79 5.05 5.68
N GLU A 99 -10.89 5.94 6.68
CA GLU A 99 -10.73 7.38 6.52
C GLU A 99 -9.35 7.83 6.04
N ARG A 100 -8.34 6.96 6.14
CA ARG A 100 -6.96 7.22 5.75
C ARG A 100 -6.65 6.78 4.32
N LEU A 101 -7.61 6.19 3.62
CA LEU A 101 -7.44 5.73 2.25
C LEU A 101 -7.89 6.83 1.28
N GLN A 102 -7.05 7.13 0.29
CA GLN A 102 -7.38 8.02 -0.81
C GLN A 102 -7.22 7.25 -2.13
N PHE A 103 -8.29 7.15 -2.92
CA PHE A 103 -8.30 6.37 -4.14
C PHE A 103 -8.09 7.25 -5.36
N GLY A 104 -7.12 6.89 -6.20
CA GLY A 104 -6.93 7.45 -7.52
C GLY A 104 -7.24 6.42 -8.60
N ILE A 105 -8.39 6.58 -9.24
CA ILE A 105 -8.85 5.65 -10.26
C ILE A 105 -8.72 6.30 -11.62
N LEU A 106 -7.98 5.65 -12.51
CA LEU A 106 -8.06 5.97 -13.93
C LEU A 106 -8.89 4.90 -14.61
N GLU A 107 -10.00 5.29 -15.20
CA GLU A 107 -10.88 4.39 -15.92
C GLU A 107 -10.87 4.71 -17.41
N GLN A 108 -10.79 3.67 -18.24
CA GLN A 108 -10.87 3.78 -19.69
C GLN A 108 -12.13 3.08 -20.14
N ILE A 109 -13.12 3.86 -20.59
CA ILE A 109 -14.48 3.41 -20.85
C ILE A 109 -15.01 3.95 -22.18
N TYR A 110 -16.00 3.28 -22.74
CA TYR A 110 -16.86 3.85 -23.79
C TYR A 110 -18.14 4.43 -23.20
N GLU A 111 -18.87 5.18 -24.02
CA GLU A 111 -20.23 5.59 -23.69
C GLU A 111 -21.10 4.36 -23.39
N GLY A 112 -21.78 4.38 -22.24
CA GLY A 112 -22.66 3.30 -21.79
C GLY A 112 -21.99 2.19 -20.98
N ASP A 113 -20.65 2.16 -20.88
CA ASP A 113 -19.98 1.27 -19.94
C ASP A 113 -20.25 1.73 -18.49
N PRO A 114 -20.35 0.80 -17.51
CA PRO A 114 -20.51 1.16 -16.11
C PRO A 114 -19.25 1.89 -15.60
N THR A 115 -19.44 3.00 -14.89
CA THR A 115 -18.34 3.72 -14.23
C THR A 115 -17.98 3.06 -12.91
N CYS A 116 -16.73 3.22 -12.48
CA CYS A 116 -16.28 2.66 -11.21
C CYS A 116 -17.02 3.27 -10.02
N LEU A 117 -17.23 4.59 -10.03
CA LEU A 117 -17.83 5.31 -8.92
C LEU A 117 -19.32 4.98 -8.76
N ASP A 118 -20.06 4.85 -9.87
CA ASP A 118 -21.48 4.51 -9.81
C ASP A 118 -21.68 3.10 -9.24
N GLU A 119 -20.88 2.13 -9.67
CA GLU A 119 -20.93 0.76 -9.16
C GLU A 119 -20.53 0.68 -7.67
N TYR A 120 -19.54 1.46 -7.24
CA TYR A 120 -19.23 1.62 -5.82
C TYR A 120 -20.43 2.17 -5.04
N CYS A 121 -21.04 3.26 -5.51
CA CYS A 121 -22.14 3.92 -4.81
C CYS A 121 -23.40 3.05 -4.71
N LYS A 122 -23.68 2.20 -5.72
CA LYS A 122 -24.75 1.20 -5.63
C LYS A 122 -24.51 0.24 -4.47
N MET A 123 -23.31 -0.33 -4.37
CA MET A 123 -22.94 -1.25 -3.28
C MET A 123 -22.93 -0.53 -1.91
N ALA A 124 -22.46 0.72 -1.87
CA ALA A 124 -22.43 1.51 -0.65
C ALA A 124 -23.84 1.82 -0.13
N ALA A 125 -24.79 2.13 -1.02
CA ALA A 125 -26.19 2.38 -0.65
C ALA A 125 -26.89 1.12 -0.11
N GLU A 126 -26.55 -0.07 -0.64
CA GLU A 126 -27.07 -1.34 -0.12
C GLU A 126 -26.53 -1.65 1.28
N GLU A 127 -25.24 -1.36 1.53
CA GLU A 127 -24.58 -1.65 2.82
C GLU A 127 -24.89 -0.62 3.90
N TRP A 128 -24.93 0.66 3.53
CA TRP A 128 -25.12 1.80 4.43
C TRP A 128 -26.33 2.63 3.97
N PRO A 129 -27.56 2.10 4.12
CA PRO A 129 -28.77 2.73 3.57
C PRO A 129 -29.14 4.07 4.22
N GLU A 130 -28.61 4.36 5.40
CA GLU A 130 -28.79 5.64 6.11
C GLU A 130 -27.92 6.77 5.51
N ASP A 131 -26.94 6.44 4.66
CA ASP A 131 -26.05 7.41 4.03
C ASP A 131 -26.57 7.76 2.63
N THR A 132 -27.12 8.97 2.49
CA THR A 132 -27.68 9.44 1.22
C THR A 132 -26.62 10.00 0.25
N GLU A 133 -25.39 10.21 0.71
CA GLU A 133 -24.36 10.94 -0.04
C GLU A 133 -23.29 10.03 -0.67
N CYS A 134 -23.49 8.70 -0.60
CA CYS A 134 -22.50 7.69 -0.98
C CYS A 134 -21.23 7.81 -0.11
N ARG A 135 -21.21 7.03 0.98
CA ARG A 135 -20.14 7.03 1.99
C ARG A 135 -18.75 7.03 1.35
N TYR A 136 -17.84 7.85 1.86
CA TYR A 136 -16.43 7.95 1.40
C TYR A 136 -16.22 8.38 -0.06
N LYS A 137 -17.27 8.84 -0.77
CA LYS A 137 -17.13 9.38 -2.14
C LYS A 137 -16.05 10.46 -2.25
N SER A 138 -15.88 11.29 -1.21
CA SER A 138 -14.85 12.34 -1.19
C SER A 138 -13.41 11.82 -1.19
N GLN A 139 -13.19 10.56 -0.85
CA GLN A 139 -11.88 9.91 -0.90
C GLN A 139 -11.56 9.32 -2.28
N ILE A 140 -12.49 9.36 -3.24
CA ILE A 140 -12.36 8.70 -4.53
C ILE A 140 -12.25 9.77 -5.63
N THR A 141 -11.07 9.86 -6.24
CA THR A 141 -10.82 10.70 -7.41
C THR A 141 -10.80 9.84 -8.66
N ILE A 142 -11.63 10.18 -9.64
CA ILE A 142 -11.73 9.46 -10.92
C ILE A 142 -11.15 10.33 -12.04
N ASP A 143 -10.32 9.71 -12.88
CA ASP A 143 -9.83 10.24 -14.15
C ASP A 143 -10.34 9.35 -15.29
N THR A 144 -11.44 9.78 -15.91
CA THR A 144 -12.10 9.03 -16.99
C THR A 144 -11.45 9.35 -18.34
N ARG A 145 -11.19 8.32 -19.13
CA ARG A 145 -10.62 8.40 -20.48
C ARG A 145 -11.45 7.59 -21.47
N ASP A 146 -11.44 8.01 -22.72
CA ASP A 146 -12.01 7.23 -23.80
C ASP A 146 -11.17 5.95 -24.02
N ALA A 147 -11.84 4.79 -23.99
CA ALA A 147 -11.21 3.51 -24.29
C ALA A 147 -10.61 3.46 -25.71
N ALA A 148 -11.13 4.22 -26.68
CA ALA A 148 -10.57 4.29 -28.04
C ALA A 148 -9.20 4.99 -28.09
N GLU A 149 -8.95 5.94 -27.20
CA GLU A 149 -7.71 6.72 -27.14
C GLU A 149 -6.66 6.10 -26.21
N SER A 150 -6.96 4.93 -25.64
CA SER A 150 -6.17 4.30 -24.59
C SER A 150 -4.92 3.61 -25.14
N ALA A 151 -3.75 4.00 -24.63
CA ALA A 151 -2.44 3.47 -25.06
C ALA A 151 -1.90 2.36 -24.13
N GLY A 152 -2.78 1.53 -23.56
CA GLY A 152 -2.43 0.37 -22.75
C GLY A 152 -2.05 0.66 -21.29
N CYS A 153 -1.67 -0.38 -20.57
CA CYS A 153 -1.55 -0.36 -19.11
C CYS A 153 -0.40 0.48 -18.55
N THR A 154 0.70 0.60 -19.28
CA THR A 154 1.83 1.45 -18.86
C THR A 154 1.44 2.92 -18.89
N THR A 155 0.78 3.36 -19.96
CA THR A 155 0.31 4.74 -20.11
C THR A 155 -0.76 5.06 -19.07
N ALA A 156 -1.73 4.15 -18.88
CA ALA A 156 -2.76 4.28 -17.85
C ALA A 156 -2.15 4.45 -16.45
N ARG A 157 -1.17 3.62 -16.06
CA ARG A 157 -0.49 3.76 -14.77
C ARG A 157 0.27 5.08 -14.66
N HIS A 158 0.98 5.49 -15.71
CA HIS A 158 1.68 6.78 -15.70
C HIS A 158 0.72 7.96 -15.48
N LEU A 159 -0.41 7.97 -16.19
CA LEU A 159 -1.41 9.04 -16.07
C LEU A 159 -2.05 9.06 -14.69
N GLN A 160 -2.39 7.89 -14.17
CA GLN A 160 -3.00 7.73 -12.85
C GLN A 160 -2.06 8.16 -11.71
N GLN A 161 -0.74 8.03 -11.86
CA GLN A 161 0.23 8.55 -10.88
C GLN A 161 0.11 10.07 -10.68
N LYS A 162 -0.51 10.81 -11.60
CA LYS A 162 -0.80 12.24 -11.43
C LYS A 162 -1.91 12.52 -10.40
N LEU A 163 -2.65 11.49 -9.99
CA LEU A 163 -3.67 11.56 -8.94
C LEU A 163 -3.10 11.39 -7.53
N VAL A 164 -1.81 11.01 -7.41
CA VAL A 164 -1.13 10.93 -6.11
C VAL A 164 -1.06 12.34 -5.52
N GLY A 165 -1.48 12.47 -4.27
CA GLY A 165 -1.44 13.73 -3.52
C GLY A 165 -0.30 13.75 -2.50
N ASP A 166 -0.61 14.22 -1.30
CA ASP A 166 0.27 14.36 -0.14
C ASP A 166 0.27 13.12 0.78
N GLN A 167 -0.25 11.99 0.31
CA GLN A 167 -0.28 10.75 1.07
C GLN A 167 1.14 10.18 1.29
N GLU A 168 1.38 9.60 2.47
CA GLU A 168 2.70 9.10 2.88
C GLU A 168 3.08 7.81 2.13
N PHE A 169 2.11 6.94 1.90
CA PHE A 169 2.33 5.66 1.24
C PHE A 169 1.45 5.50 0.00
N CYS A 170 1.95 4.74 -0.97
CA CYS A 170 1.24 4.41 -2.20
C CYS A 170 1.11 2.90 -2.35
N LEU A 171 -0.11 2.44 -2.62
CA LEU A 171 -0.42 1.10 -3.09
C LEU A 171 -0.92 1.19 -4.54
N GLN A 172 -0.29 0.46 -5.44
CA GLN A 172 -0.70 0.37 -6.84
C GLN A 172 -1.27 -1.03 -7.12
N VAL A 173 -2.47 -1.07 -7.70
CA VAL A 173 -3.18 -2.30 -8.10
C VAL A 173 -3.47 -2.30 -9.59
#